data_AF-A0AAD3HTI8-F1
#
_entry.id   AF-A0AAD3HTI8-F1
#
_cell.length_a   1.000
_cell.length_b   1.000
_cell.length_c   1.000
_cell.angle_alpha   90.00
_cell.angle_beta   90.00
_cell.angle_gamma   90.00
#
_symmetry.space_group_name_H-M   'P 1'
#
loop_
_entity.id
_entity.type
_entity.pdbx_description
1 polymer ?
#
loop_
_entity_poly.entity_id
_entity_poly.type
_entity_poly.pdbx_seq_one_letter_code
_entity_poly.pdbx_strand_id
1 'polypeptide(L)'
;MSSLAQRQWRQRAQSAVRSAMTAVREARSRFQELSDAGDSALSSLANTGLQLAHLPATRLPPALATLRPELRAAAAGKLVRQLVGMLGELQERVRQLEGCVAALGAAVGSLEGVAQDEPWMRSTPVFHTMPLPKVRQLLTHVYDMHRLEYDSKAAVAAAFAGLFAAPIEAAEAAAAEAQEEFGVGGAGSVGRRADPRGVAALAVVGKGGAGGGKTGDAKRLSDLCTTYISVWMLAPYLEDEQAEEFLGAIGEDMVSF
;
A
#
# COMPACT_ATOMS: atom_id res chain seq x y z
N MET A 1 10.82 -8.39 -50.93
CA MET A 1 10.45 -9.00 -49.64
C MET A 1 9.24 -9.90 -49.83
N SER A 2 9.15 -11.05 -49.17
CA SER A 2 8.01 -11.95 -49.36
C SER A 2 6.78 -11.45 -48.60
N SER A 3 5.62 -11.42 -49.27
CA SER A 3 4.32 -11.13 -48.65
C SER A 3 4.01 -12.05 -47.46
N LEU A 4 4.60 -13.25 -47.45
CA LEU A 4 4.54 -14.22 -46.37
C LEU A 4 5.19 -13.69 -45.08
N ALA A 5 6.37 -13.08 -45.16
CA ALA A 5 7.09 -12.55 -43.99
C ALA A 5 6.30 -11.44 -43.30
N GLN A 6 5.67 -10.55 -44.08
CA GLN A 6 4.82 -9.48 -43.56
C GLN A 6 3.57 -10.03 -42.85
N ARG A 7 2.91 -11.04 -43.43
CA ARG A 7 1.75 -11.70 -42.81
C ARG A 7 2.12 -12.39 -41.50
N GLN A 8 3.22 -13.15 -41.48
CA GLN A 8 3.69 -13.85 -40.28
C GLN A 8 4.07 -12.87 -39.17
N TRP A 9 4.76 -11.78 -39.51
CA TRP A 9 5.08 -10.73 -38.55
C TRP A 9 3.80 -10.10 -37.96
N ARG A 10 2.84 -9.73 -38.82
CA ARG A 10 1.58 -9.11 -38.39
C ARG A 10 0.80 -10.01 -37.45
N GLN A 11 0.70 -11.30 -37.76
CA GLN A 11 0.02 -12.27 -36.88
C GLN A 11 0.67 -12.36 -35.49
N ARG A 12 2.01 -12.37 -35.42
CA ARG A 12 2.74 -12.36 -34.15
C ARG A 12 2.50 -11.06 -33.38
N ALA A 13 2.59 -9.92 -34.05
CA ALA A 13 2.35 -8.61 -33.44
C ALA A 13 0.91 -8.50 -32.90
N GLN A 14 -0.09 -8.93 -33.67
CA GLN A 14 -1.49 -8.94 -33.23
C GLN A 14 -1.72 -9.83 -32.02
N SER A 15 -1.14 -11.04 -32.01
CA SER A 15 -1.23 -11.96 -30.89
C SER A 15 -0.58 -11.37 -29.63
N ALA A 16 0.60 -10.75 -29.77
CA ALA A 16 1.31 -10.12 -28.67
C ALA A 16 0.52 -8.93 -28.10
N VAL A 17 -0.03 -8.06 -28.95
CA VAL A 17 -0.85 -6.92 -28.52
C VAL A 17 -2.11 -7.38 -27.78
N ARG A 18 -2.82 -8.40 -28.30
CA ARG A 18 -4.00 -8.95 -27.61
C ARG A 18 -3.65 -9.49 -26.23
N SER A 19 -2.58 -10.27 -26.13
CA SER A 19 -2.12 -10.82 -24.86
C SER A 19 -1.72 -9.72 -23.87
N ALA A 20 -1.00 -8.70 -24.33
CA ALA A 20 -0.60 -7.57 -23.50
C ALA A 20 -1.83 -6.77 -23.02
N MET A 21 -2.81 -6.50 -23.90
CA MET A 21 -4.04 -5.81 -23.54
C MET A 21 -4.85 -6.54 -22.48
N THR A 22 -4.98 -7.86 -22.59
CA THR A 22 -5.64 -8.67 -21.55
C THR A 22 -4.91 -8.55 -20.22
N ALA A 23 -3.59 -8.76 -20.21
CA ALA A 23 -2.79 -8.68 -18.99
C ALA A 23 -2.84 -7.28 -18.34
N VAL A 24 -2.81 -6.21 -19.15
CA VAL A 24 -2.92 -4.84 -18.64
C VAL A 24 -4.27 -4.57 -17.99
N ARG A 25 -5.37 -5.02 -18.60
CA ARG A 25 -6.72 -4.84 -18.04
C ARG A 25 -6.89 -5.59 -16.72
N GLU A 26 -6.41 -6.84 -16.66
CA GLU A 26 -6.45 -7.65 -15.43
C GLU A 26 -5.60 -7.01 -14.31
N ALA A 27 -4.38 -6.60 -14.62
CA ALA A 27 -3.48 -5.97 -13.65
C ALA A 27 -4.05 -4.64 -13.12
N ARG A 28 -4.65 -3.81 -13.98
CA ARG A 28 -5.31 -2.55 -13.59
C ARG A 28 -6.51 -2.79 -12.69
N SER A 29 -7.41 -3.70 -13.07
CA SER A 29 -8.59 -4.04 -12.25
C SER A 29 -8.17 -4.46 -10.84
N ARG A 30 -7.17 -5.34 -10.75
CA ARG A 30 -6.63 -5.79 -9.47
C ARG A 30 -5.94 -4.67 -8.70
N PHE A 31 -5.22 -3.77 -9.38
CA PHE A 31 -4.60 -2.61 -8.76
C PHE A 31 -5.65 -1.71 -8.10
N GLN A 32 -6.76 -1.45 -8.79
CA GLN A 32 -7.86 -0.63 -8.26
C GLN A 32 -8.48 -1.27 -7.01
N GLU A 33 -8.83 -2.56 -7.08
CA GLU A 33 -9.39 -3.30 -5.94
C GLU A 33 -8.49 -3.24 -4.69
N LEU A 34 -7.17 -3.35 -4.89
CA LEU A 34 -6.19 -3.25 -3.81
C LEU A 34 -6.04 -1.83 -3.27
N SER A 35 -6.11 -0.83 -4.15
CA SER A 35 -6.09 0.58 -3.79
C SER A 35 -7.28 0.93 -2.89
N ASP A 36 -8.50 0.57 -3.32
CA ASP A 36 -9.75 0.82 -2.60
C ASP A 36 -9.77 0.12 -1.24
N ALA A 37 -9.28 -1.13 -1.19
CA ALA A 37 -9.14 -1.85 0.08
C ALA A 37 -8.15 -1.14 1.02
N GLY A 38 -7.13 -0.48 0.48
CA GLY A 38 -6.16 0.33 1.22
C GLY A 38 -6.76 1.54 1.93
N ASP A 39 -7.78 2.18 1.36
CA ASP A 39 -8.45 3.35 1.97
C ASP A 39 -8.99 3.04 3.37
N SER A 40 -9.69 1.91 3.46
CA SER A 40 -10.27 1.43 4.71
C SER A 40 -9.20 1.02 5.73
N ALA A 41 -8.09 0.44 5.25
CA ALA A 41 -6.97 0.03 6.09
C ALA A 41 -6.24 1.24 6.68
N LEU A 42 -5.94 2.25 5.86
CA LEU A 42 -5.31 3.50 6.31
C LEU A 42 -6.18 4.27 7.30
N SER A 43 -7.49 4.35 7.03
CA SER A 43 -8.43 4.97 7.95
C SER A 43 -8.46 4.26 9.31
N SER A 44 -8.45 2.93 9.30
CA SER A 44 -8.43 2.11 10.52
C SER A 44 -7.11 2.26 11.30
N LEU A 45 -5.98 2.31 10.58
CA LEU A 45 -4.65 2.56 11.14
C LEU A 45 -4.58 3.94 11.80
N ALA A 46 -4.98 4.98 11.08
CA ALA A 46 -5.00 6.35 11.60
C ALA A 46 -5.87 6.45 12.86
N ASN A 47 -7.09 5.92 12.82
CA ASN A 47 -7.99 5.93 13.97
C ASN A 47 -7.41 5.20 15.18
N THR A 48 -6.84 4.02 14.98
CA THR A 48 -6.23 3.24 16.08
C THR A 48 -4.98 3.94 16.63
N GLY A 49 -4.17 4.54 15.77
CA GLY A 49 -2.99 5.31 16.15
C GLY A 49 -3.35 6.56 16.96
N LEU A 50 -4.37 7.29 16.53
CA LEU A 50 -4.90 8.45 17.25
C LEU A 50 -5.51 8.05 18.60
N GLN A 51 -6.26 6.94 18.65
CA GLN A 51 -6.77 6.40 19.93
C GLN A 51 -5.64 6.08 20.90
N LEU A 52 -4.56 5.45 20.41
CA LEU A 52 -3.37 5.16 21.23
C LEU A 52 -2.70 6.46 21.70
N ALA A 53 -2.57 7.46 20.83
CA ALA A 53 -1.99 8.76 21.14
C ALA A 53 -2.77 9.54 22.20
N HIS A 54 -4.11 9.45 22.18
CA HIS A 54 -4.99 10.15 23.12
C HIS A 54 -5.20 9.42 24.44
N LEU A 55 -4.91 8.12 24.50
CA LEU A 55 -5.15 7.27 25.66
C LEU A 55 -4.51 7.78 26.99
N PRO A 56 -3.29 8.36 27.00
CA PRO A 56 -2.72 8.95 28.21
C PRO A 56 -3.54 10.13 28.76
N ALA A 57 -4.16 10.92 27.88
CA ALA A 57 -4.97 12.08 28.26
C ALA A 57 -6.41 11.71 28.66
N THR A 58 -6.88 10.50 28.32
CA THR A 58 -8.21 10.05 28.68
C THR A 58 -8.36 9.88 30.19
N ARG A 59 -9.25 10.67 30.80
CA ARG A 59 -9.61 10.52 32.22
C ARG A 59 -10.48 9.29 32.41
N LEU A 60 -10.01 8.34 33.20
CA LEU A 60 -10.82 7.21 33.63
C LEU A 60 -11.82 7.67 34.72
N PRO A 61 -13.08 7.19 34.69
CA PRO A 61 -14.00 7.39 35.81
C PRO A 61 -13.34 6.99 37.14
N PRO A 62 -13.48 7.77 38.23
CA PRO A 62 -12.77 7.51 39.49
C PRO A 62 -12.94 6.09 40.02
N ALA A 63 -14.17 5.54 39.93
CA ALA A 63 -14.45 4.17 40.34
C ALA A 63 -13.62 3.14 39.55
N LEU A 64 -13.45 3.34 38.23
CA LEU A 64 -12.64 2.46 37.40
C LEU A 64 -11.15 2.66 37.64
N ALA A 65 -10.70 3.89 37.86
CA ALA A 65 -9.30 4.17 38.17
C ALA A 65 -8.86 3.49 39.48
N THR A 66 -9.72 3.47 40.50
CA THR A 66 -9.47 2.79 41.78
C THR A 66 -9.54 1.27 41.64
N LEU A 67 -10.54 0.75 40.93
CA LEU A 67 -10.76 -0.71 40.84
C LEU A 67 -9.83 -1.41 39.86
N ARG A 68 -9.42 -0.73 38.78
CA ARG A 68 -8.65 -1.29 37.64
C ARG A 68 -7.59 -0.28 37.15
N PRO A 69 -6.57 0.04 37.95
CA PRO A 69 -5.51 0.97 37.55
C PRO A 69 -4.75 0.52 36.28
N GLU A 70 -4.71 -0.80 36.02
CA GLU A 70 -4.05 -1.40 34.85
C GLU A 70 -4.82 -1.27 33.53
N LEU A 71 -6.08 -0.80 33.57
CA LEU A 71 -6.97 -0.78 32.40
C LEU A 71 -6.38 -0.01 31.22
N ARG A 72 -5.69 1.10 31.49
CA ARG A 72 -5.07 1.93 30.45
C ARG A 72 -3.94 1.17 29.74
N ALA A 73 -3.08 0.48 30.50
CA ALA A 73 -2.03 -0.34 29.92
C ALA A 73 -2.64 -1.49 29.09
N ALA A 74 -3.63 -2.20 29.63
CA ALA A 74 -4.30 -3.26 28.87
C ALA A 74 -4.92 -2.76 27.54
N ALA A 75 -5.53 -1.57 27.54
CA ALA A 75 -6.06 -0.94 26.34
C ALA A 75 -4.95 -0.57 25.34
N ALA A 76 -3.85 0.03 25.81
CA ALA A 76 -2.70 0.36 24.97
C ALA A 76 -2.08 -0.90 24.34
N GLY A 77 -1.91 -1.97 25.12
CA GLY A 77 -1.39 -3.25 24.62
C GLY A 77 -2.29 -3.85 23.54
N LYS A 78 -3.63 -3.73 23.68
CA LYS A 78 -4.58 -4.13 22.64
C LYS A 78 -4.44 -3.29 21.37
N LEU A 79 -4.40 -1.97 21.49
CA LEU A 79 -4.28 -1.05 20.35
C LEU A 79 -2.96 -1.30 19.59
N VAL A 80 -1.85 -1.52 20.29
CA VAL A 80 -0.57 -1.84 19.63
C VAL A 80 -0.65 -3.15 18.85
N ARG A 81 -1.24 -4.21 19.41
CA ARG A 81 -1.43 -5.48 18.68
C ARG A 81 -2.30 -5.28 17.43
N GLN A 82 -3.32 -4.44 17.50
CA GLN A 82 -4.14 -4.08 16.35
C GLN A 82 -3.34 -3.30 15.30
N LEU A 83 -2.51 -2.34 15.72
CA LEU A 83 -1.62 -1.59 14.82
C LEU A 83 -0.65 -2.52 14.07
N VAL A 84 -0.02 -3.47 14.77
CA VAL A 84 0.89 -4.45 14.14
C VAL A 84 0.16 -5.26 13.08
N GLY A 85 -1.02 -5.81 13.40
CA GLY A 85 -1.81 -6.59 12.45
C GLY A 85 -2.21 -5.78 11.21
N MET A 86 -2.74 -4.58 11.41
CA MET A 86 -3.16 -3.70 10.30
C MET A 86 -1.99 -3.19 9.46
N LEU A 87 -0.82 -2.93 10.06
CA LEU A 87 0.37 -2.54 9.31
C LEU A 87 0.89 -3.69 8.45
N GLY A 88 0.94 -4.91 8.99
CA GLY A 88 1.30 -6.09 8.20
C GLY A 88 0.33 -6.33 7.04
N GLU A 89 -0.96 -6.13 7.28
CA GLU A 89 -2.01 -6.16 6.27
C GLU A 89 -1.87 -5.08 5.18
N LEU A 90 -1.46 -3.85 5.55
CA LEU A 90 -1.19 -2.78 4.60
C LEU A 90 0.06 -3.07 3.77
N GLN A 91 1.13 -3.56 4.41
CA GLN A 91 2.37 -3.94 3.74
C GLN A 91 2.15 -5.07 2.72
N GLU A 92 1.34 -6.06 3.07
CA GLU A 92 0.97 -7.14 2.15
C GLU A 92 0.19 -6.60 0.95
N ARG A 93 -0.73 -5.64 1.15
CA ARG A 93 -1.42 -4.98 0.04
C ARG A 93 -0.47 -4.21 -0.88
N VAL A 94 0.50 -3.47 -0.32
CA VAL A 94 1.52 -2.79 -1.11
C VAL A 94 2.36 -3.78 -1.91
N ARG A 95 2.74 -4.93 -1.33
CA ARG A 95 3.43 -6.00 -2.06
C ARG A 95 2.58 -6.55 -3.22
N GLN A 96 1.28 -6.64 -3.05
CA GLN A 96 0.38 -7.06 -4.12
C GLN A 96 0.22 -5.99 -5.22
N LEU A 97 0.22 -4.70 -4.86
CA LEU A 97 0.25 -3.60 -5.83
C LEU A 97 1.54 -3.63 -6.66
N GLU A 98 2.69 -3.93 -6.03
CA GLU A 98 3.96 -4.15 -6.74
C GLU A 98 3.84 -5.27 -7.77
N GLY A 99 3.16 -6.36 -7.41
CA GLY A 99 2.86 -7.47 -8.33
C GLY A 99 2.02 -7.05 -9.54
N CYS A 100 1.04 -6.15 -9.36
CA CYS A 100 0.28 -5.59 -10.48
C CYS A 100 1.16 -4.74 -11.40
N VAL A 101 2.02 -3.89 -10.84
CA VAL A 101 2.96 -3.07 -11.62
C VAL A 101 3.97 -3.94 -12.37
N ALA A 102 4.48 -5.01 -11.75
CA ALA A 102 5.34 -5.98 -12.41
C ALA A 102 4.61 -6.69 -13.57
N ALA A 103 3.33 -7.03 -13.41
CA ALA A 103 2.51 -7.62 -14.47
C ALA A 103 2.29 -6.64 -15.64
N LEU A 104 2.05 -5.36 -15.36
CA LEU A 104 1.99 -4.30 -16.37
C LEU A 104 3.31 -4.18 -17.13
N GLY A 105 4.44 -4.13 -16.41
CA GLY A 105 5.77 -4.07 -17.00
C GLY A 105 6.08 -5.30 -17.87
N ALA A 106 5.69 -6.49 -17.44
CA ALA A 106 5.84 -7.71 -18.23
C ALA A 106 4.97 -7.71 -19.49
N ALA A 107 3.75 -7.17 -19.43
CA ALA A 107 2.88 -7.01 -20.58
C ALA A 107 3.51 -6.06 -21.62
N VAL A 108 4.05 -4.92 -21.19
CA VAL A 108 4.78 -3.98 -22.04
C VAL A 108 6.04 -4.65 -22.64
N GLY A 109 6.85 -5.30 -21.80
CA GLY A 109 8.07 -6.00 -22.21
C GLY A 109 7.82 -7.13 -23.22
N SER A 110 6.67 -7.80 -23.15
CA SER A 110 6.30 -8.83 -24.13
C SER A 110 6.22 -8.29 -25.58
N LEU A 111 5.90 -6.99 -25.73
CA LEU A 111 5.85 -6.33 -27.03
C LEU A 111 7.24 -5.96 -27.56
N GLU A 112 8.26 -5.90 -26.72
CA GLU A 112 9.66 -5.71 -27.12
C GLU A 112 10.22 -6.94 -27.82
N GLY A 113 9.74 -8.14 -27.45
CA GLY A 113 10.09 -9.40 -28.10
C GLY A 113 9.59 -9.55 -29.54
N VAL A 114 8.74 -8.63 -30.02
CA VAL A 114 8.31 -8.59 -31.41
C VAL A 114 9.35 -7.85 -32.25
N ALA A 115 10.01 -8.56 -33.16
CA ALA A 115 11.04 -8.02 -34.05
C ALA A 115 10.54 -6.80 -34.85
N GLN A 116 11.39 -5.78 -34.96
CA GLN A 116 11.12 -4.54 -35.71
C GLN A 116 12.37 -4.05 -36.46
N ASP A 117 13.14 -5.01 -36.98
CA ASP A 117 14.44 -4.73 -37.61
C ASP A 117 14.28 -3.99 -38.95
N GLU A 118 13.15 -4.24 -39.62
CA GLU A 118 12.83 -3.66 -40.92
C GLU A 118 11.99 -2.38 -40.78
N PRO A 119 12.19 -1.36 -41.64
CA PRO A 119 11.43 -0.10 -41.59
C PRO A 119 9.91 -0.28 -41.66
N TRP A 120 9.42 -1.20 -42.49
CA TRP A 120 7.98 -1.45 -42.64
C TRP A 120 7.34 -2.04 -41.37
N MET A 121 8.09 -2.77 -40.54
CA MET A 121 7.58 -3.30 -39.26
C MET A 121 7.25 -2.17 -38.27
N ARG A 122 7.86 -0.99 -38.43
CA ARG A 122 7.66 0.17 -37.56
C ARG A 122 6.54 1.08 -38.03
N SER A 123 6.25 1.08 -39.32
CA SER A 123 5.28 1.98 -39.95
C SER A 123 3.98 1.30 -40.37
N THR A 124 3.98 -0.03 -40.55
CA THR A 124 2.77 -0.76 -40.94
C THR A 124 1.84 -0.97 -39.73
N PRO A 125 0.53 -0.67 -39.86
CA PRO A 125 -0.45 -0.94 -38.82
C PRO A 125 -0.52 -2.42 -38.45
N VAL A 126 -0.64 -2.70 -37.15
CA VAL A 126 -0.82 -4.06 -36.63
C VAL A 126 -2.26 -4.52 -36.87
N PHE A 127 -3.24 -3.69 -36.51
CA PHE A 127 -4.67 -3.91 -36.77
C PHE A 127 -5.16 -2.96 -37.85
N HIS A 128 -5.85 -1.87 -37.51
CA HIS A 128 -6.44 -0.97 -38.50
C HIS A 128 -5.53 0.23 -38.80
N THR A 129 -5.25 1.06 -37.80
CA THR A 129 -4.50 2.32 -37.92
C THR A 129 -3.20 2.34 -37.14
N MET A 130 -3.09 1.59 -36.04
CA MET A 130 -1.95 1.77 -35.13
C MET A 130 -0.75 0.88 -35.48
N PRO A 131 0.44 1.46 -35.69
CA PRO A 131 1.67 0.70 -35.78
C PRO A 131 2.11 0.24 -34.38
N LEU A 132 2.89 -0.85 -34.32
CA LEU A 132 3.31 -1.46 -33.05
C LEU A 132 4.04 -0.50 -32.08
N PRO A 133 4.95 0.40 -32.54
CA PRO A 133 5.56 1.39 -31.66
C PRO A 133 4.54 2.28 -30.94
N LYS A 134 3.43 2.63 -31.60
CA LYS A 134 2.40 3.49 -30.99
C LYS A 134 1.63 2.73 -29.92
N VAL A 135 1.26 1.48 -30.17
CA VAL A 135 0.63 0.61 -29.16
C VAL A 135 1.54 0.46 -27.94
N ARG A 136 2.82 0.19 -28.16
CA ARG A 136 3.81 0.11 -27.07
C ARG A 136 3.88 1.41 -26.27
N GLN A 137 3.99 2.55 -26.94
CA GLN A 137 4.04 3.86 -26.28
C GLN A 137 2.83 4.07 -25.36
N LEU A 138 1.62 3.79 -25.85
CA LEU A 138 0.39 3.94 -25.06
C LEU A 138 0.39 3.03 -23.83
N LEU A 139 0.78 1.76 -23.98
CA LEU A 139 0.87 0.82 -22.85
C LEU A 139 2.00 1.18 -21.87
N THR A 140 3.12 1.70 -22.35
CA THR A 140 4.19 2.23 -21.50
C THR A 140 3.69 3.39 -20.65
N HIS A 141 2.91 4.32 -21.22
CA HIS A 141 2.31 5.40 -20.43
C HIS A 141 1.38 4.88 -19.33
N VAL A 142 0.54 3.87 -19.62
CA VAL A 142 -0.31 3.23 -18.61
C VAL A 142 0.55 2.61 -17.50
N TYR A 143 1.62 1.90 -17.87
CA TYR A 143 2.56 1.33 -16.90
C TYR A 143 3.23 2.40 -16.03
N ASP A 144 3.73 3.49 -16.63
CA ASP A 144 4.44 4.56 -15.91
C ASP A 144 3.52 5.26 -14.88
N MET A 145 2.26 5.52 -15.24
CA MET A 145 1.25 6.06 -14.31
C MET A 145 1.06 5.15 -13.10
N HIS A 146 0.86 3.85 -13.31
CA HIS A 146 0.67 2.89 -12.22
C HIS A 146 1.94 2.67 -11.39
N ARG A 147 3.12 2.78 -12.01
CA ARG A 147 4.41 2.69 -11.30
C ARG A 147 4.58 3.86 -10.33
N LEU A 148 4.34 5.09 -10.80
CA LEU A 148 4.41 6.29 -9.96
C LEU A 148 3.38 6.25 -8.83
N GLU A 149 2.16 5.81 -9.14
CA GLU A 149 1.10 5.68 -8.13
C GLU A 149 1.46 4.62 -7.07
N TYR A 150 2.00 3.47 -7.49
CA TYR A 150 2.54 2.49 -6.55
C TYR A 150 3.64 3.08 -5.66
N ASP A 151 4.60 3.80 -6.22
CA ASP A 151 5.72 4.35 -5.45
C ASP A 151 5.21 5.34 -4.38
N SER A 152 4.19 6.14 -4.72
CA SER A 152 3.48 7.03 -3.79
C SER A 152 2.80 6.25 -2.65
N LYS A 153 2.03 5.20 -2.98
CA LYS A 153 1.34 4.35 -2.00
C LYS A 153 2.33 3.59 -1.11
N ALA A 154 3.43 3.10 -1.66
CA ALA A 154 4.50 2.45 -0.90
C ALA A 154 5.17 3.43 0.09
N ALA A 155 5.41 4.67 -0.33
CA ALA A 155 5.93 5.73 0.54
C ALA A 155 4.95 6.06 1.67
N VAL A 156 3.64 6.13 1.40
CA VAL A 156 2.60 6.32 2.41
C VAL A 156 2.60 5.18 3.44
N ALA A 157 2.63 3.93 2.99
CA ALA A 157 2.67 2.78 3.89
C ALA A 157 3.92 2.76 4.77
N ALA A 158 5.09 3.09 4.20
CA ALA A 158 6.34 3.22 4.93
C ALA A 158 6.27 4.36 5.97
N ALA A 159 5.65 5.50 5.61
CA ALA A 159 5.45 6.61 6.54
C ALA A 159 4.53 6.22 7.71
N PHE A 160 3.44 5.50 7.45
CA PHE A 160 2.57 4.96 8.51
C PHE A 160 3.28 3.97 9.43
N ALA A 161 4.12 3.08 8.87
CA ALA A 161 4.96 2.20 9.67
C ALA A 161 5.92 3.01 10.56
N GLY A 162 6.54 4.06 10.01
CA GLY A 162 7.43 4.96 10.76
C GLY A 162 6.72 5.73 11.88
N LEU A 163 5.47 6.17 11.67
CA LEU A 163 4.68 6.86 12.71
C LEU A 163 4.43 6.00 13.95
N PHE A 164 4.29 4.69 13.78
CA PHE A 164 3.93 3.77 14.86
C PHE A 164 5.07 2.81 15.28
N ALA A 165 6.24 2.90 14.67
CA ALA A 165 7.39 2.04 14.96
C ALA A 165 7.77 2.08 16.45
N ALA A 166 8.01 3.28 16.99
CA ALA A 166 8.46 3.44 18.38
C ALA A 166 7.52 2.79 19.44
N PRO A 167 6.19 3.03 19.44
CA PRO A 167 5.31 2.37 20.39
C PRO A 167 5.17 0.85 20.14
N ILE A 168 5.33 0.38 18.90
CA ILE A 168 5.32 -1.06 18.57
C ILE A 168 6.59 -1.73 19.10
N GLU A 169 7.76 -1.21 18.75
CA GLU A 169 9.07 -1.75 19.17
C GLU A 169 9.19 -1.81 20.69
N ALA A 170 8.79 -0.74 21.39
CA ALA A 170 8.81 -0.72 22.84
C ALA A 170 7.88 -1.79 23.46
N ALA A 171 6.71 -1.98 22.87
CA ALA A 171 5.78 -3.02 23.32
C ALA A 171 6.32 -4.43 23.07
N GLU A 172 6.96 -4.67 21.91
CA GLU A 172 7.54 -5.97 21.58
C GLU A 172 8.75 -6.30 22.46
N ALA A 173 9.64 -5.34 22.70
CA ALA A 173 10.77 -5.51 23.63
C ALA A 173 10.28 -5.88 25.04
N ALA A 174 9.29 -5.15 25.56
CA ALA A 174 8.71 -5.44 26.88
C ALA A 174 8.00 -6.80 26.93
N ALA A 175 7.46 -7.28 25.81
CA ALA A 175 6.88 -8.63 25.73
C ALA A 175 7.95 -9.72 25.77
N ALA A 176 9.09 -9.51 25.09
CA ALA A 176 10.21 -10.44 25.07
C ALA A 176 10.85 -10.57 26.46
N GLU A 177 11.13 -9.44 27.12
CA GLU A 177 11.66 -9.42 28.50
C GLU A 177 10.73 -10.16 29.48
N ALA A 178 9.41 -9.96 29.35
CA ALA A 178 8.44 -10.68 30.16
C ALA A 178 8.47 -12.19 29.92
N GLN A 179 8.68 -12.66 28.68
CA GLN A 179 8.77 -14.09 28.38
C GLN A 179 10.02 -14.75 28.98
N GLU A 180 11.15 -14.05 29.00
CA GLU A 180 12.40 -14.53 29.60
C GLU A 180 12.30 -14.65 31.13
N GLU A 181 11.65 -13.69 31.80
CA GLU A 181 11.46 -13.68 33.26
C GLU A 181 10.59 -14.86 33.75
N PHE A 182 9.65 -15.35 32.93
CA PHE A 182 8.80 -16.51 33.25
C PHE A 182 9.43 -17.87 32.87
N GLY A 183 10.49 -17.90 32.07
CA GLY A 183 11.17 -19.11 31.63
C GLY A 183 12.12 -19.73 32.67
N VAL A 184 12.51 -18.96 33.69
CA VAL A 184 13.50 -19.36 34.71
C VAL A 184 12.82 -19.47 36.09
N GLY A 185 12.02 -20.53 36.25
CA GLY A 185 11.62 -21.07 37.56
C GLY A 185 11.02 -20.10 38.59
N GLY A 186 9.70 -19.91 38.58
CA GLY A 186 9.05 -19.17 39.66
C GLY A 186 7.53 -19.16 39.61
N ALA A 187 6.90 -20.19 40.17
CA ALA A 187 5.51 -20.12 40.62
C ALA A 187 5.42 -19.14 41.81
N GLY A 188 5.18 -17.84 41.55
CA GLY A 188 5.21 -16.86 42.63
C GLY A 188 4.78 -15.45 42.24
N SER A 189 3.49 -15.26 42.04
CA SER A 189 2.66 -14.15 42.56
C SER A 189 1.62 -13.72 41.53
N VAL A 190 0.35 -13.97 41.89
CA VAL A 190 -0.84 -13.49 41.17
C VAL A 190 -1.10 -12.01 41.52
N GLY A 191 -0.04 -11.20 41.54
CA GLY A 191 -0.18 -9.75 41.55
C GLY A 191 -0.67 -9.31 40.18
N ARG A 192 -1.71 -8.47 40.12
CA ARG A 192 -2.22 -7.86 38.89
C ARG A 192 -1.09 -7.09 38.17
N ARG A 193 -0.27 -7.79 37.39
CA ARG A 193 0.75 -7.19 36.55
C ARG A 193 0.03 -6.54 35.38
N ALA A 194 0.18 -5.22 35.25
CA ALA A 194 -0.29 -4.48 34.10
C ALA A 194 0.33 -5.08 32.81
N ASP A 195 -0.40 -5.04 31.70
CA ASP A 195 0.09 -5.55 30.40
C ASP A 195 1.43 -4.86 30.05
N PRO A 196 2.57 -5.58 30.02
CA PRO A 196 3.90 -4.98 29.84
C PRO A 196 4.01 -4.27 28.49
N ARG A 197 3.36 -4.80 27.44
CA ARG A 197 3.27 -4.15 26.13
C ARG A 197 2.62 -2.78 26.24
N GLY A 198 1.52 -2.75 26.99
CA GLY A 198 0.75 -1.56 27.23
C GLY A 198 1.48 -0.49 28.03
N VAL A 199 2.21 -0.90 29.06
CA VAL A 199 3.02 0.01 29.88
C VAL A 199 4.12 0.65 29.03
N ALA A 200 4.84 -0.15 28.25
CA ALA A 200 5.91 0.34 27.39
C ALA A 200 5.39 1.30 26.29
N ALA A 201 4.29 0.93 25.62
CA ALA A 201 3.65 1.78 24.63
C ALA A 201 3.20 3.13 25.20
N LEU A 202 2.55 3.13 26.38
CA LEU A 202 2.14 4.35 27.06
C LEU A 202 3.33 5.21 27.49
N ALA A 203 4.47 4.61 27.85
CA ALA A 203 5.67 5.35 28.19
C ALA A 203 6.24 6.10 26.96
N VAL A 204 6.23 5.48 25.78
CA VAL A 204 6.66 6.12 24.53
C VAL A 204 5.73 7.27 24.16
N VAL A 205 4.42 7.00 24.11
CA VAL A 205 3.41 7.98 23.72
C VAL A 205 3.30 9.12 24.74
N GLY A 206 3.48 8.81 26.03
CA GLY A 206 3.44 9.79 27.12
C GLY A 206 4.66 10.70 27.18
N LYS A 207 5.84 10.26 26.71
CA LYS A 207 7.07 11.07 26.68
C LYS A 207 7.00 12.22 25.68
N GLY A 208 6.21 12.11 24.60
CA GLY A 208 5.91 13.24 23.72
C GLY A 208 5.16 14.39 24.43
N GLY A 209 4.50 14.13 25.56
CA GLY A 209 3.68 15.11 26.28
C GLY A 209 4.34 15.84 27.46
N ALA A 210 5.60 15.54 27.80
CA ALA A 210 6.23 16.03 29.03
C ALA A 210 6.89 17.43 28.91
N GLY A 211 7.10 17.94 27.70
CA GLY A 211 7.66 19.27 27.45
C GLY A 211 6.67 20.20 26.76
N GLY A 212 5.86 20.95 27.52
CA GLY A 212 5.20 22.20 27.07
C GLY A 212 4.23 22.20 25.87
N GLY A 213 4.11 21.13 25.08
CA GLY A 213 3.44 21.10 23.77
C GLY A 213 2.22 20.17 23.67
N LYS A 214 1.43 20.01 24.75
CA LYS A 214 0.34 19.02 24.86
C LYS A 214 -0.71 19.01 23.73
N THR A 215 -0.83 20.08 22.95
CA THR A 215 -1.75 20.19 21.80
C THR A 215 -1.07 20.11 20.45
N GLY A 216 0.25 20.33 20.38
CA GLY A 216 1.01 20.36 19.12
C GLY A 216 1.22 18.98 18.52
N ASP A 217 1.59 18.00 19.34
CA ASP A 217 1.97 16.67 18.84
C ASP A 217 0.77 15.82 18.42
N ALA A 218 -0.34 15.88 19.15
CA ALA A 218 -1.57 15.19 18.77
C ALA A 218 -2.20 15.79 17.50
N LYS A 219 -2.16 17.13 17.38
CA LYS A 219 -2.60 17.82 16.16
C LYS A 219 -1.70 17.45 14.98
N ARG A 220 -0.37 17.44 15.19
CA ARG A 220 0.59 17.03 14.16
C ARG A 220 0.37 15.59 13.69
N LEU A 221 0.11 14.65 14.60
CA LEU A 221 -0.20 13.28 14.22
C LEU A 221 -1.49 13.21 13.38
N SER A 222 -2.54 13.94 13.79
CA SER A 222 -3.76 14.04 13.01
C SER A 222 -3.51 14.61 11.61
N ASP A 223 -2.77 15.71 11.51
CA ASP A 223 -2.45 16.38 10.24
C ASP A 223 -1.63 15.46 9.31
N LEU A 224 -0.68 14.70 9.86
CA LEU A 224 0.10 13.71 9.11
C LEU A 224 -0.78 12.54 8.62
N CYS A 225 -1.63 11.99 9.49
CA CYS A 225 -2.59 10.94 9.12
C CYS A 225 -3.52 11.42 7.99
N THR A 226 -4.08 12.62 8.10
CA THR A 226 -4.91 13.22 7.06
C THR A 226 -4.14 13.36 5.76
N THR A 227 -2.92 13.91 5.80
CA THR A 227 -2.08 14.09 4.61
C THR A 227 -1.82 12.75 3.91
N TYR A 228 -1.43 11.73 4.65
CA TYR A 228 -1.11 10.42 4.08
C TYR A 228 -2.34 9.70 3.53
N ILE A 229 -3.49 9.80 4.20
CA ILE A 229 -4.76 9.29 3.67
C ILE A 229 -5.13 10.03 2.38
N SER A 230 -5.00 11.36 2.34
CA SER A 230 -5.29 12.14 1.14
C SER A 230 -4.38 11.76 -0.03
N VAL A 231 -3.07 11.57 0.20
CA VAL A 231 -2.15 11.12 -0.85
C VAL A 231 -2.56 9.76 -1.40
N TRP A 232 -2.95 8.82 -0.53
CA TRP A 232 -3.40 7.51 -0.97
C TRP A 232 -4.71 7.58 -1.77
N MET A 233 -5.71 8.31 -1.28
CA MET A 233 -7.04 8.36 -1.88
C MET A 233 -7.10 9.17 -3.18
N LEU A 234 -6.30 10.25 -3.27
CA LEU A 234 -6.33 11.13 -4.45
C LEU A 234 -5.59 10.54 -5.66
N ALA A 235 -4.80 9.48 -5.46
CA ALA A 235 -4.02 8.82 -6.49
C ALA A 235 -3.35 9.81 -7.47
N PRO A 236 -2.45 10.69 -6.98
CA PRO A 236 -2.05 11.91 -7.67
C PRO A 236 -1.35 11.69 -9.03
N TYR A 237 -0.95 10.47 -9.33
CA TYR A 237 -0.28 10.12 -10.58
C TYR A 237 -1.13 9.20 -11.49
N LEU A 238 -2.32 8.79 -11.04
CA LEU A 238 -3.20 7.93 -11.80
C LEU A 238 -4.41 8.73 -12.32
N GLU A 239 -4.32 9.12 -13.59
CA GLU A 239 -5.46 9.69 -14.32
C GLU A 239 -6.25 8.54 -14.96
N ASP A 240 -7.24 7.99 -14.24
CA ASP A 240 -8.03 6.84 -14.70
C ASP A 240 -8.69 7.06 -16.07
N GLU A 241 -9.22 8.25 -16.31
CA GLU A 241 -9.83 8.62 -17.60
C GLU A 241 -8.80 8.56 -18.74
N GLN A 242 -7.57 9.02 -18.50
CA GLN A 242 -6.51 8.99 -19.50
C GLN A 242 -6.02 7.55 -19.75
N ALA A 243 -5.87 6.75 -18.69
CA ALA A 243 -5.54 5.34 -18.83
C ALA A 243 -6.62 4.59 -19.63
N GLU A 244 -7.89 4.89 -19.38
CA GLU A 244 -9.02 4.33 -20.14
C GLU A 244 -9.05 4.80 -21.58
N GLU A 245 -8.75 6.07 -21.85
CA GLU A 245 -8.64 6.60 -23.20
C GLU A 245 -7.56 5.84 -24.00
N PHE A 246 -6.38 5.64 -23.42
CA PHE A 246 -5.30 4.90 -24.09
C PHE A 246 -5.66 3.44 -24.37
N LEU A 247 -6.25 2.75 -23.40
CA LEU A 247 -6.68 1.35 -23.57
C LEU A 247 -7.91 1.22 -24.48
N GLY A 248 -8.78 2.21 -24.47
CA GLY A 248 -9.94 2.35 -25.35
C GLY A 248 -9.49 2.50 -26.79
N ALA A 249 -8.57 3.43 -27.06
CA ALA A 249 -8.02 3.66 -28.40
C ALA A 249 -7.37 2.41 -29.00
N ILE A 250 -6.60 1.64 -28.21
CA ILE A 250 -6.04 0.35 -28.66
C ILE A 250 -7.16 -0.68 -28.91
N GLY A 251 -8.16 -0.74 -28.00
CA GLY A 251 -9.30 -1.64 -28.14
C GLY A 251 -10.14 -1.38 -29.39
N GLU A 252 -10.39 -0.12 -29.72
CA GLU A 252 -11.12 0.30 -30.92
C GLU A 252 -10.35 -0.04 -32.20
N ASP A 253 -9.03 0.15 -32.21
CA ASP A 253 -8.16 -0.23 -33.33
C ASP A 253 -8.18 -1.74 -33.57
N MET A 254 -8.31 -2.54 -32.50
CA MET A 254 -8.40 -3.99 -32.55
C MET A 254 -9.75 -4.53 -33.04
N VAL A 255 -10.87 -3.86 -32.71
CA VAL A 255 -12.24 -4.29 -33.09
C VAL A 255 -12.57 -3.93 -34.53
N SER A 256 -11.96 -2.85 -35.04
CA SER A 256 -12.19 -2.37 -36.41
C SER A 256 -11.49 -3.22 -37.49
N PHE A 257 -10.93 -4.39 -37.14
CA PHE A 257 -10.12 -5.27 -37.99
C PHE A 257 -10.63 -6.71 -37.99
#